data_AF-C7ZJY9-F1
#
_entry.id   AF-C7ZJY9-F1
#
_cell.length_a   1.000
_cell.length_b   1.000
_cell.length_c   1.000
_cell.angle_alpha   90.00
_cell.angle_beta   90.00
_cell.angle_gamma   90.00
#
_symmetry.space_group_name_H-M   'P 1'
#
loop_
_entity.id
_entity.type
_entity.pdbx_description
1 polymer ?
#
loop_
_entity_poly.entity_id
_entity_poly.type
_entity_poly.pdbx_seq_one_letter_code
_entity_poly.pdbx_strand_id
1 'polypeptide(L)'
;HDRRFTWGFTIFRTVYTPESDETFPRVIEELNQLARQYVFDDLRSRREPGQEPFDPRPNEELARRFYCDIIQDAASLDGASPDEVGRRFDAWVTEHHLQPPQPVIKMGRFCVCIMLDQQGIDHFLQVNRDKKSFDRAQYDLYVKVVTEFSHENEEGEDRLWMRVGIRGQLWSFACDWPDMDITEIGVEG
;
A
#
# COMPACT_ATOMS: atom_id res chain seq x y z
N HIS A 1 8.07 15.31 -4.14
CA HIS A 1 7.45 15.07 -5.47
C HIS A 1 6.14 15.85 -5.54
N ASP A 2 5.64 16.25 -6.71
CA ASP A 2 4.31 16.88 -6.81
C ASP A 2 3.22 15.81 -6.63
N ARG A 3 2.64 15.75 -5.43
CA ARG A 3 1.71 14.67 -5.02
C ARG A 3 0.49 14.56 -5.93
N ARG A 4 0.08 15.65 -6.59
CA ARG A 4 -1.07 15.70 -7.51
C ARG A 4 -0.90 14.82 -8.75
N PHE A 5 0.33 14.49 -9.12
CA PHE A 5 0.65 13.71 -10.32
C PHE A 5 1.35 12.39 -10.01
N THR A 6 1.35 11.96 -8.74
CA THR A 6 1.97 10.70 -8.30
C THR A 6 0.94 9.77 -7.68
N TRP A 7 1.18 8.48 -7.74
CA TRP A 7 0.36 7.46 -7.07
C TRP A 7 1.25 6.58 -6.18
N GLY A 8 0.63 5.82 -5.27
CA GLY A 8 1.33 4.97 -4.31
C GLY A 8 0.72 5.11 -2.91
N PHE A 9 1.52 4.91 -1.88
CA PHE A 9 1.03 4.78 -0.50
C PHE A 9 1.70 5.75 0.45
N THR A 10 1.06 5.95 1.60
CA THR A 10 1.72 6.50 2.79
C THR A 10 2.18 5.30 3.62
N ILE A 11 3.44 5.28 4.03
CA ILE A 11 4.05 4.16 4.76
C ILE A 11 4.51 4.68 6.11
N PHE A 12 3.96 4.12 7.18
CA PHE A 12 4.44 4.33 8.54
C PHE A 12 5.38 3.19 8.91
N ARG A 13 6.64 3.51 9.18
CA ARG A 13 7.59 2.55 9.74
C ARG A 13 7.37 2.46 11.25
N THR A 14 7.08 1.27 11.75
CA THR A 14 6.76 1.05 13.19
C THR A 14 7.71 0.08 13.89
N VAL A 15 8.86 -0.20 13.28
CA VAL A 15 9.93 -1.01 13.87
C VAL A 15 11.28 -0.36 13.59
N TYR A 16 12.10 -0.23 14.64
CA TYR A 16 13.40 0.45 14.60
C TYR A 16 14.53 -0.38 15.25
N THR A 17 14.48 -1.70 15.08
CA THR A 17 15.59 -2.59 15.46
C THR A 17 16.77 -2.43 14.50
N PRO A 18 18.02 -2.76 14.90
CA PRO A 18 19.18 -2.73 14.00
C PRO A 18 18.98 -3.57 12.73
N GLU A 19 18.34 -4.74 12.86
CA GLU A 19 18.00 -5.59 11.70
C GLU A 19 17.00 -4.92 10.77
N SER A 20 15.97 -4.28 11.31
CA SER A 20 15.00 -3.52 10.52
C SER A 20 15.63 -2.32 9.81
N ASP A 21 16.62 -1.64 10.43
CA ASP A 21 17.34 -0.52 9.82
C ASP A 21 18.12 -0.94 8.57
N GLU A 22 18.73 -2.12 8.60
CA GLU A 22 19.47 -2.67 7.47
C GLU A 22 18.54 -3.17 6.35
N THR A 23 17.39 -3.73 6.71
CA THR A 23 16.48 -4.38 5.77
C THR A 23 15.42 -3.44 5.19
N PHE A 24 15.03 -2.39 5.90
CA PHE A 24 14.00 -1.45 5.47
C PHE A 24 14.25 -0.82 4.09
N PRO A 25 15.46 -0.32 3.75
CA PRO A 25 15.74 0.20 2.41
C PRO A 25 15.51 -0.84 1.31
N ARG A 26 15.81 -2.12 1.59
CA ARG A 26 15.57 -3.21 0.64
C ARG A 26 14.08 -3.45 0.44
N VAL A 27 13.27 -3.38 1.49
CA VAL A 27 11.81 -3.50 1.39
C VAL A 27 11.22 -2.38 0.54
N ILE A 28 11.70 -1.14 0.68
CA ILE A 28 11.23 -0.02 -0.14
C ILE A 28 11.60 -0.24 -1.62
N GLU A 29 12.81 -0.73 -1.90
CA GLU A 29 13.21 -1.10 -3.26
C GLU A 29 12.32 -2.22 -3.83
N GLU A 30 12.05 -3.25 -3.04
CA GLU A 30 11.14 -4.35 -3.42
C GLU A 30 9.72 -3.85 -3.73
N LEU A 31 9.18 -2.93 -2.92
CA LEU A 31 7.89 -2.31 -3.18
C LEU A 31 7.89 -1.55 -4.52
N ASN A 32 8.94 -0.81 -4.83
CA ASN A 32 9.07 -0.11 -6.12
C ASN A 32 9.11 -1.09 -7.30
N GLN A 33 9.82 -2.21 -7.15
CA GLN A 33 9.89 -3.25 -8.17
C GLN A 33 8.53 -3.93 -8.38
N LEU A 34 7.81 -4.23 -7.30
CA LEU A 34 6.47 -4.80 -7.39
C LEU A 34 5.46 -3.82 -8.01
N ALA A 35 5.55 -2.52 -7.68
CA ALA A 35 4.72 -1.49 -8.31
C ALA A 35 4.98 -1.42 -9.82
N ARG A 36 6.25 -1.46 -10.23
CA ARG A 36 6.63 -1.54 -11.65
C ARG A 36 6.09 -2.82 -12.28
N GLN A 37 6.12 -3.96 -11.59
CA GLN A 37 5.55 -5.19 -12.14
C GLN A 37 4.05 -5.07 -12.35
N TYR A 38 3.31 -4.63 -11.32
CA TYR A 38 1.87 -4.41 -11.39
C TYR A 38 1.48 -3.53 -12.59
N VAL A 39 2.18 -2.42 -12.79
CA VAL A 39 1.94 -1.50 -13.92
C VAL A 39 2.15 -2.16 -15.28
N PHE A 40 3.00 -3.18 -15.41
CA PHE A 40 3.29 -3.84 -16.69
C PHE A 40 2.68 -5.26 -16.78
N ASP A 41 1.83 -5.66 -15.84
CA ASP A 41 1.25 -7.02 -15.82
C ASP A 41 0.22 -7.22 -16.96
N ASP A 42 -0.51 -6.17 -17.35
CA ASP A 42 -1.48 -6.16 -18.45
C ASP A 42 -0.80 -6.39 -19.82
N LEU A 43 0.32 -5.70 -20.08
CA LEU A 43 1.15 -5.87 -21.27
C LEU A 43 1.71 -7.29 -21.41
N ARG A 44 1.87 -8.00 -20.28
CA ARG A 44 2.39 -9.37 -20.22
C ARG A 44 1.30 -10.44 -20.34
N SER A 45 0.05 -10.12 -20.01
CA SER A 45 -1.01 -11.11 -19.78
C SER A 45 -2.07 -11.18 -20.89
N ARG A 46 -2.09 -10.26 -21.86
CA ARG A 46 -3.13 -10.23 -22.90
C ARG A 46 -2.56 -10.00 -24.30
N ARG A 47 -2.44 -11.08 -25.06
CA ARG A 47 -2.33 -11.00 -26.53
C ARG A 47 -3.05 -12.19 -27.15
N GLU A 48 -4.07 -11.92 -27.94
CA GLU A 48 -4.56 -12.93 -28.88
C GLU A 48 -3.54 -13.05 -30.03
N PRO A 49 -3.34 -14.25 -30.59
CA PRO A 49 -2.42 -14.44 -31.71
C PRO A 49 -2.75 -13.48 -32.87
N GLY A 50 -1.79 -12.63 -33.25
CA GLY A 50 -1.91 -11.73 -34.41
C GLY A 50 -2.24 -10.26 -34.11
N GLN A 51 -2.45 -9.86 -32.84
CA GLN A 51 -2.59 -8.44 -32.49
C GLN A 51 -1.23 -7.73 -32.43
N GLU A 52 -1.14 -6.45 -32.77
CA GLU A 52 0.08 -5.65 -32.55
C GLU A 52 0.39 -5.49 -31.05
N PRO A 53 1.67 -5.34 -30.63
CA PRO A 53 2.01 -5.02 -29.25
C PRO A 53 1.36 -3.72 -28.79
N PHE A 54 0.90 -3.68 -27.54
CA PHE A 54 0.47 -2.43 -26.92
C PHE A 54 1.65 -1.46 -26.77
N ASP A 55 1.36 -0.16 -26.86
CA ASP A 55 2.33 0.90 -26.59
C ASP A 55 2.72 0.89 -25.11
N PRO A 56 4.01 0.72 -24.74
CA PRO A 56 4.43 0.68 -23.34
C PRO A 56 4.53 2.06 -22.69
N ARG A 57 4.49 3.16 -23.46
CA ARG A 57 4.72 4.52 -22.94
C ARG A 57 3.77 4.94 -21.82
N PRO A 58 2.45 4.61 -21.84
CA PRO A 58 1.56 4.88 -20.72
C PRO A 58 2.01 4.18 -19.43
N ASN A 59 2.41 2.92 -19.52
CA ASN A 59 2.89 2.11 -18.39
C ASN A 59 4.25 2.64 -17.88
N GLU A 60 5.14 3.09 -18.77
CA GLU A 60 6.39 3.75 -18.37
C GLU A 60 6.14 5.04 -17.57
N GLU A 61 5.22 5.89 -18.04
CA GLU A 61 4.86 7.12 -17.35
C GLU A 61 4.13 6.85 -16.03
N LEU A 62 3.25 5.84 -15.98
CA LEU A 62 2.59 5.41 -14.76
C LEU A 62 3.63 4.90 -13.75
N ALA A 63 4.54 4.00 -14.14
CA ALA A 63 5.58 3.50 -13.25
C ALA A 63 6.52 4.62 -12.76
N ARG A 64 6.86 5.59 -13.61
CA ARG A 64 7.69 6.76 -13.24
C ARG A 64 7.03 7.64 -12.17
N ARG A 65 5.69 7.65 -12.10
CA ARG A 65 4.90 8.43 -11.15
C ARG A 65 4.64 7.69 -9.84
N PHE A 66 5.10 6.45 -9.70
CA PHE A 66 5.01 5.73 -8.43
C PHE A 66 5.90 6.41 -7.38
N TYR A 67 5.31 6.74 -6.24
CA TYR A 67 5.99 7.38 -5.13
C TYR A 67 5.25 7.03 -3.83
N CYS A 68 6.01 6.76 -2.77
CA CYS A 68 5.45 6.56 -1.44
C CYS A 68 5.97 7.64 -0.50
N ASP A 69 5.07 8.16 0.32
CA ASP A 69 5.42 9.04 1.43
C ASP A 69 5.84 8.16 2.62
N ILE A 70 7.10 8.25 3.03
CA ILE A 70 7.65 7.43 4.11
C ILE A 70 7.74 8.28 5.38
N ILE A 71 6.97 7.90 6.40
CA ILE A 71 6.92 8.56 7.69
C ILE A 71 7.76 7.76 8.69
N GLN A 72 8.81 8.41 9.19
CA GLN A 72 9.73 7.83 10.17
C GLN A 72 9.87 8.77 11.36
N ASP A 73 9.63 8.23 12.54
CA ASP A 73 9.79 8.91 13.82
C ASP A 73 9.88 7.84 14.91
N ALA A 74 11.09 7.31 15.14
CA ALA A 74 11.31 6.22 16.09
C ALA A 74 10.80 6.55 17.50
N ALA A 75 10.84 7.81 17.92
CA ALA A 75 10.43 8.21 19.26
C ALA A 75 8.92 8.02 19.50
N SER A 76 8.11 8.01 18.44
CA SER A 76 6.66 7.92 18.56
C SER A 76 5.99 6.86 17.71
N LEU A 77 6.72 6.19 16.82
CA LEU A 77 6.22 5.12 15.97
C LEU A 77 6.79 3.74 16.31
N ASP A 78 7.89 3.63 17.08
CA ASP A 78 8.45 2.33 17.43
C ASP A 78 7.47 1.52 18.30
N GLY A 79 7.01 0.38 17.76
CA GLY A 79 5.99 -0.44 18.39
C GLY A 79 4.57 0.16 18.41
N ALA A 80 4.31 1.21 17.63
CA ALA A 80 3.01 1.87 17.60
C ALA A 80 1.86 0.92 17.18
N SER A 81 0.69 1.07 17.80
CA SER A 81 -0.51 0.31 17.45
C SER A 81 -1.16 0.81 16.15
N PRO A 82 -2.04 0.00 15.51
CA PRO A 82 -2.85 0.47 14.38
C PRO A 82 -3.65 1.75 14.68
N ASP A 83 -4.16 1.92 15.90
CA ASP A 83 -4.90 3.12 16.29
C ASP A 83 -4.01 4.36 16.36
N GLU A 84 -2.79 4.21 16.90
CA GLU A 84 -1.80 5.28 16.94
C GLU A 84 -1.37 5.69 15.53
N VAL A 85 -1.10 4.69 14.68
CA VAL A 85 -0.80 4.91 13.25
C VAL A 85 -1.98 5.60 12.56
N GLY A 86 -3.22 5.17 12.82
CA GLY A 86 -4.44 5.77 12.28
C GLY A 86 -4.59 7.25 12.64
N ARG A 87 -4.42 7.60 13.92
CA ARG A 87 -4.44 9.01 14.36
C ARG A 87 -3.36 9.86 13.68
N ARG A 88 -2.16 9.30 13.49
CA ARG A 88 -1.07 9.99 12.77
C ARG A 88 -1.35 10.10 11.29
N PHE A 89 -1.99 9.10 10.71
CA PHE A 89 -2.42 9.13 9.32
C PHE A 89 -3.45 10.21 9.08
N ASP A 90 -4.46 10.35 9.93
CA ASP A 90 -5.46 11.43 9.82
C ASP A 90 -4.82 12.83 9.88
N ALA A 91 -3.88 13.03 10.80
CA ALA A 91 -3.13 14.27 10.91
C ALA A 91 -2.31 14.54 9.64
N TRP A 92 -1.61 13.52 9.13
CA TRP A 92 -0.84 13.61 7.90
C TRP A 92 -1.72 13.94 6.69
N VAL A 93 -2.88 13.27 6.55
CA VAL A 93 -3.86 13.55 5.50
C VAL A 93 -4.36 14.98 5.62
N THR A 94 -4.73 15.44 6.81
CA THR A 94 -5.21 16.82 7.02
C THR A 94 -4.18 17.86 6.59
N GLU A 95 -2.89 17.63 6.87
CA GLU A 95 -1.80 18.53 6.48
C GLU A 95 -1.49 18.50 4.97
N HIS A 96 -1.64 17.34 4.33
CA HIS A 96 -1.13 17.09 2.97
C HIS A 96 -2.22 16.91 1.91
N HIS A 97 -3.49 16.84 2.31
CA HIS A 97 -4.61 16.66 1.39
C HIS A 97 -4.94 18.00 0.72
N LEU A 98 -4.54 18.09 -0.54
CA LEU A 98 -4.69 19.28 -1.39
C LEU A 98 -6.01 19.20 -2.19
N GLN A 99 -7.20 19.44 -1.61
CA GLN A 99 -8.48 19.45 -2.40
C GLN A 99 -9.42 20.59 -1.93
N PRO A 100 -10.11 21.34 -2.85
CA PRO A 100 -11.39 20.89 -3.47
C PRO A 100 -11.68 21.49 -4.89
N PRO A 101 -12.89 21.37 -5.53
CA PRO A 101 -14.00 20.39 -5.45
C PRO A 101 -14.38 19.82 -6.85
N GLN A 102 -14.18 18.54 -7.15
CA GLN A 102 -14.92 17.79 -8.21
C GLN A 102 -14.49 16.31 -8.18
N PRO A 103 -15.31 15.40 -8.72
CA PRO A 103 -15.69 14.17 -8.03
C PRO A 103 -14.49 13.33 -7.61
N VAL A 104 -14.59 12.91 -6.34
CA VAL A 104 -13.53 12.44 -5.45
C VAL A 104 -12.97 11.11 -5.95
N ILE A 105 -12.00 11.13 -6.87
CA ILE A 105 -11.11 9.97 -7.03
C ILE A 105 -10.26 9.94 -5.75
N LYS A 106 -10.73 9.14 -4.79
CA LYS A 106 -10.03 8.83 -3.55
C LYS A 106 -8.74 8.09 -3.91
N MET A 107 -7.62 8.79 -3.94
CA MET A 107 -6.32 8.16 -4.15
C MET A 107 -5.96 7.34 -2.91
N GLY A 108 -5.51 6.10 -3.12
CA GLY A 108 -5.15 5.17 -2.03
C GLY A 108 -4.34 5.79 -0.92
N ARG A 109 -3.34 6.61 -1.29
CA ARG A 109 -2.45 7.32 -0.36
C ARG A 109 -3.16 8.15 0.72
N PHE A 110 -4.37 8.63 0.46
CA PHE A 110 -5.15 9.46 1.39
C PHE A 110 -6.28 8.69 2.08
N CYS A 111 -6.51 7.43 1.73
CA CYS A 111 -7.60 6.61 2.26
C CYS A 111 -7.09 5.44 3.09
N VAL A 112 -5.89 4.95 2.78
CA VAL A 112 -5.21 3.92 3.54
C VAL A 112 -3.71 4.22 3.66
N CYS A 113 -3.09 3.73 4.72
CA CYS A 113 -1.65 3.69 4.86
C CYS A 113 -1.13 2.29 5.15
N ILE A 114 0.10 2.02 4.73
CA ILE A 114 0.80 0.78 5.04
C ILE A 114 1.48 0.98 6.40
N MET A 115 1.16 0.13 7.36
CA MET A 115 1.90 0.00 8.60
C MET A 115 2.96 -1.09 8.40
N LEU A 116 4.22 -0.68 8.41
CA LEU A 116 5.34 -1.58 8.18
C LEU A 116 6.05 -1.89 9.51
N ASP A 117 5.60 -2.98 10.13
CA ASP A 117 6.24 -3.62 11.28
C ASP A 117 7.24 -4.71 10.85
N GLN A 118 7.84 -5.41 11.82
CA GLN A 118 8.85 -6.44 11.51
C GLN A 118 8.27 -7.55 10.62
N GLN A 119 7.04 -7.99 10.90
CA GLN A 119 6.39 -9.03 10.11
C GLN A 119 6.16 -8.57 8.66
N GLY A 120 5.73 -7.33 8.45
CA GLY A 120 5.59 -6.76 7.11
C GLY A 120 6.92 -6.72 6.35
N ILE A 121 8.02 -6.34 7.03
CA ILE A 121 9.37 -6.38 6.46
C ILE A 121 9.73 -7.81 6.03
N ASP A 122 9.58 -8.77 6.93
CA ASP A 122 9.93 -10.17 6.68
C ASP A 122 9.12 -10.76 5.53
N HIS A 123 7.82 -10.43 5.46
CA HIS A 123 6.94 -10.88 4.38
C HIS A 123 7.32 -10.27 3.04
N PHE A 124 7.63 -8.96 2.98
CA PHE A 124 8.12 -8.33 1.74
C PHE A 124 9.38 -9.00 1.21
N LEU A 125 10.32 -9.33 2.09
CA LEU A 125 11.57 -9.98 1.69
C LEU A 125 11.38 -11.43 1.22
N GLN A 126 10.27 -12.06 1.58
CA GLN A 126 9.92 -13.42 1.14
C GLN A 126 9.12 -13.43 -0.17
N VAL A 127 8.60 -12.28 -0.63
CA VAL A 127 7.81 -12.22 -1.87
C VAL A 127 8.67 -12.65 -3.05
N ASN A 128 8.22 -13.72 -3.71
CA ASN A 128 8.85 -14.17 -4.94
C ASN A 128 8.22 -13.46 -6.14
N ARG A 129 9.00 -12.62 -6.82
CA ARG A 129 8.55 -11.84 -7.98
C ARG A 129 8.28 -12.68 -9.24
N ASP A 130 8.86 -13.87 -9.35
CA ASP A 130 8.72 -14.74 -10.53
C ASP A 130 7.47 -15.64 -10.46
N LYS A 131 6.96 -15.89 -9.25
CA LYS A 131 5.69 -16.62 -9.05
C LYS A 131 4.49 -15.79 -9.50
N LYS A 132 3.34 -16.41 -9.78
CA LYS A 132 2.12 -15.65 -10.12
C LYS A 132 1.48 -15.04 -8.86
N SER A 133 0.69 -13.97 -9.03
CA SER A 133 -0.04 -13.29 -7.94
C SER A 133 -1.06 -14.18 -7.23
N PHE A 134 -1.61 -15.17 -7.94
CA PHE A 134 -2.58 -16.13 -7.39
C PHE A 134 -1.94 -17.43 -6.88
N ASP A 135 -0.61 -17.50 -6.80
CA ASP A 135 0.06 -18.65 -6.17
C ASP A 135 -0.34 -18.67 -4.68
N ARG A 136 -0.86 -19.81 -4.22
CA ARG A 136 -1.36 -19.94 -2.84
C ARG A 136 -0.31 -19.63 -1.79
N ALA A 137 0.95 -19.91 -2.08
CA ALA A 137 2.07 -19.62 -1.17
C ALA A 137 2.31 -18.11 -0.97
N GLN A 138 1.73 -17.25 -1.82
CA GLN A 138 1.85 -15.80 -1.72
C GLN A 138 0.72 -15.18 -0.89
N TYR A 139 -0.36 -15.91 -0.60
CA TYR A 139 -1.48 -15.38 0.19
C TYR A 139 -1.13 -15.18 1.66
N ASP A 140 -0.16 -15.95 2.17
CA ASP A 140 0.33 -15.82 3.54
C ASP A 140 1.28 -14.62 3.71
N LEU A 141 1.73 -14.00 2.60
CA LEU A 141 2.61 -12.84 2.59
C LEU A 141 1.78 -11.55 2.50
N TYR A 142 1.57 -10.93 3.65
CA TYR A 142 0.76 -9.74 3.80
C TYR A 142 1.48 -8.61 4.52
N VAL A 143 0.91 -7.41 4.38
CA VAL A 143 1.24 -6.23 5.18
C VAL A 143 -0.01 -5.73 5.89
N LYS A 144 0.17 -4.98 6.97
CA LYS A 144 -0.94 -4.31 7.65
C LYS A 144 -1.27 -3.03 6.90
N VAL A 145 -2.54 -2.85 6.58
CA VAL A 145 -3.07 -1.63 5.97
C VAL A 145 -4.08 -1.02 6.92
N VAL A 146 -3.82 0.21 7.36
CA VAL A 146 -4.68 0.98 8.26
C VAL A 146 -5.53 1.92 7.43
N THR A 147 -6.83 1.97 7.71
CA THR A 147 -7.80 2.71 6.88
C THR A 147 -8.18 4.07 7.47
N GLU A 148 -8.84 4.91 6.69
CA GLU A 148 -9.51 6.13 7.19
C GLU A 148 -10.73 5.82 8.06
N PHE A 149 -11.21 4.58 8.09
CA PHE A 149 -12.41 4.18 8.81
C PHE A 149 -12.11 3.73 10.24
N SER A 150 -13.07 4.00 11.11
CA SER A 150 -13.06 3.61 12.51
C SER A 150 -14.42 3.01 12.89
N HIS A 151 -14.41 2.22 13.95
CA HIS A 151 -15.60 1.59 14.52
C HIS A 151 -15.75 2.03 15.97
N GLU A 152 -16.91 2.60 16.32
CA GLU A 152 -17.24 2.92 17.72
C GLU A 152 -17.64 1.64 18.47
N ASN A 153 -16.97 1.34 19.57
CA ASN A 153 -17.27 0.24 20.49
C ASN A 153 -17.52 0.76 21.92
N GLU A 154 -17.76 -0.15 22.88
CA GLU A 154 -18.03 0.22 24.27
C GLU A 154 -16.81 0.85 24.99
N GLU A 155 -15.60 0.63 24.48
CA GLU A 155 -14.31 1.07 25.04
C GLU A 155 -13.73 2.32 24.35
N GLY A 156 -14.26 2.73 23.20
CA GLY A 156 -13.78 3.86 22.40
C GLY A 156 -13.99 3.70 20.90
N GLU A 157 -13.16 4.41 20.13
CA GLU A 157 -13.12 4.36 18.67
C GLU A 157 -11.90 3.55 18.23
N ASP A 158 -12.12 2.37 17.65
CA ASP A 158 -11.06 1.48 17.16
C ASP A 158 -10.82 1.73 15.68
N ARG A 159 -9.55 1.87 15.29
CA ARG A 159 -9.16 2.05 13.90
C ARG A 159 -9.29 0.73 13.14
N LEU A 160 -10.00 0.74 12.01
CA LEU A 160 -10.06 -0.42 11.15
C LEU A 160 -8.73 -0.60 10.40
N TRP A 161 -8.17 -1.81 10.48
CA TRP A 161 -6.99 -2.24 9.74
C TRP A 161 -7.18 -3.67 9.21
N MET A 162 -6.43 -4.03 8.17
CA MET A 162 -6.55 -5.31 7.48
C MET A 162 -5.18 -5.91 7.18
N ARG A 163 -5.13 -7.26 7.06
CA ARG A 163 -4.01 -7.97 6.44
C ARG A 163 -4.21 -7.99 4.93
N VAL A 164 -3.35 -7.30 4.20
CA VAL A 164 -3.46 -7.17 2.74
C VAL A 164 -2.31 -7.89 2.08
N GLY A 165 -2.64 -8.87 1.23
CA GLY A 165 -1.65 -9.64 0.47
C GLY A 165 -0.82 -8.73 -0.44
N ILE A 166 0.51 -8.80 -0.30
CA ILE A 166 1.44 -7.86 -0.94
C ILE A 166 1.35 -7.91 -2.47
N ARG A 167 1.20 -9.11 -3.02
CA ARG A 167 1.20 -9.33 -4.47
C ARG A 167 -0.21 -9.27 -5.10
N GLY A 168 -1.23 -9.70 -4.36
CA GLY A 168 -2.59 -9.85 -4.88
C GLY A 168 -3.42 -8.59 -4.74
N GLN A 169 -3.59 -8.12 -3.50
CA GLN A 169 -4.63 -7.16 -3.14
C GLN A 169 -4.09 -5.74 -2.93
N LEU A 170 -2.82 -5.60 -2.54
CA LEU A 170 -2.25 -4.29 -2.17
C LEU A 170 -2.46 -3.22 -3.24
N TRP A 171 -2.30 -3.58 -4.51
CA TRP A 171 -2.35 -2.65 -5.63
C TRP A 171 -3.76 -2.13 -5.94
N SER A 172 -4.81 -2.87 -5.58
CA SER A 172 -6.20 -2.42 -5.72
C SER A 172 -6.47 -1.16 -4.88
N PHE A 173 -5.82 -1.04 -3.74
CA PHE A 173 -5.93 0.14 -2.87
C PHE A 173 -5.28 1.38 -3.48
N ALA A 174 -4.35 1.25 -4.44
CA ALA A 174 -3.58 2.39 -4.94
C ALA A 174 -4.37 3.30 -5.89
N CYS A 175 -5.34 2.74 -6.64
CA CYS A 175 -5.96 3.41 -7.78
C CYS A 175 -7.50 3.41 -7.79
N ASP A 176 -8.19 2.56 -7.01
CA ASP A 176 -9.65 2.39 -7.15
C ASP A 176 -10.34 2.05 -5.81
N TRP A 177 -10.31 2.99 -4.86
CA TRP A 177 -10.98 2.87 -3.57
C TRP A 177 -12.52 2.99 -3.56
N PRO A 178 -13.22 3.72 -4.46
CA PRO A 178 -14.62 4.05 -4.22
C PRO A 178 -15.61 2.87 -4.34
N ASP A 179 -15.24 1.75 -4.97
CA ASP A 179 -16.12 0.58 -5.16
C ASP A 179 -15.72 -0.65 -4.33
N MET A 180 -14.72 -0.53 -3.43
CA MET A 180 -14.25 -1.65 -2.63
C MET A 180 -15.11 -1.81 -1.36
N ASP A 181 -15.99 -2.81 -1.33
CA ASP A 181 -16.70 -3.19 -0.10
C ASP A 181 -15.72 -3.82 0.90
N ILE A 182 -15.24 -3.00 1.82
CA ILE A 182 -14.32 -3.40 2.88
C ILE A 182 -14.90 -4.46 3.83
N THR A 183 -16.24 -4.63 3.88
CA THR A 183 -16.86 -5.67 4.72
C THR A 183 -16.66 -7.08 4.14
N GLU A 184 -16.34 -7.18 2.85
CA GLU A 184 -16.03 -8.45 2.18
C GLU A 184 -14.54 -8.83 2.27
N ILE A 185 -13.67 -7.89 2.67
CA ILE A 185 -12.22 -8.09 2.79
C ILE A 185 -11.88 -8.45 4.24
N GLY A 186 -12.28 -9.66 4.64
CA GLY A 186 -11.71 -10.40 5.77
C GLY A 186 -11.38 -9.58 7.01
N VAL A 187 -12.42 -9.15 7.73
CA VAL A 187 -12.28 -8.61 9.09
C VAL A 187 -12.06 -9.79 10.05
N GLU A 188 -10.80 -10.11 10.33
CA GLU A 188 -10.46 -10.92 11.51
C GLU A 188 -9.50 -10.10 12.37
N GLY A 189 -10.05 -9.57 13.47
CA GLY A 189 -9.29 -9.06 14.62
C GLY A 189 -8.68 -10.18 15.44
#